data_AF-A0A4S8MPB7-F1
#
_entry.id   AF-A0A4S8MPB7-F1
#
_cell.length_a   1.000
_cell.length_b   1.000
_cell.length_c   1.000
_cell.angle_alpha   90.00
_cell.angle_beta   90.00
_cell.angle_gamma   90.00
#
_symmetry.space_group_name_H-M   'P 1'
#
loop_
_entity.id
_entity.type
_entity.pdbx_description
1 polymer ?
#
loop_
_entity_poly.entity_id
_entity_poly.type
_entity_poly.pdbx_seq_one_letter_code
_entity_poly.pdbx_strand_id
1 'polypeptide(L)'
;KLWNVYISQAFSYDKALLEGWKSDMDGIIIFSALYSASLTAFIIESYQTLQEDPADTTVFILTQISRQLASLSNGTAMAFQDPPSFALTTPSLVCNTL
;
A
#
# COMPACT_ATOMS: atom_id res chain seq x y z
N LYS A 1 56.15 -11.01 25.61
CA LYS A 1 55.09 -11.80 26.29
C LYS A 1 53.79 -10.99 26.48
N LEU A 2 53.86 -9.77 27.00
CA LEU A 2 52.69 -8.88 27.18
C LEU A 2 51.87 -8.64 25.88
N TRP A 3 52.56 -8.41 24.76
CA TRP A 3 51.92 -8.16 23.46
C TRP A 3 51.04 -9.31 22.96
N ASN A 4 51.45 -10.57 23.18
CA ASN A 4 50.64 -11.74 22.83
C ASN A 4 49.38 -11.85 23.70
N VAL A 5 49.49 -11.50 24.97
CA VAL A 5 48.34 -11.47 25.88
C VAL A 5 47.35 -10.39 25.45
N TYR A 6 47.85 -9.19 25.09
CA TYR A 6 47.03 -8.10 24.59
C TYR A 6 46.29 -8.49 23.29
N ILE A 7 47.01 -9.02 22.29
CA ILE A 7 46.41 -9.46 21.02
C ILE A 7 45.36 -10.55 21.26
N SER A 8 45.65 -11.52 22.12
CA SER A 8 44.70 -12.59 22.44
C SER A 8 43.41 -12.07 23.08
N GLN A 9 43.53 -11.08 23.97
CA GLN A 9 42.38 -10.48 24.63
C GLN A 9 41.59 -9.58 23.67
N ALA A 10 42.27 -8.76 22.87
CA ALA A 10 41.66 -7.91 21.86
C ALA A 10 40.89 -8.75 20.82
N PHE A 11 41.47 -9.86 20.36
CA PHE A 11 40.81 -10.76 19.41
C PHE A 11 39.55 -11.42 20.01
N SER A 12 39.60 -11.84 21.28
CA SER A 12 38.43 -12.42 21.94
C SER A 12 37.31 -11.39 22.12
N TYR A 13 37.66 -10.13 22.44
CA TYR A 13 36.70 -9.05 22.58
C TYR A 13 36.06 -8.68 21.24
N ASP A 14 36.87 -8.51 20.18
CA ASP A 14 36.38 -8.20 18.83
C ASP A 14 35.45 -9.31 18.33
N LYS A 15 35.81 -10.57 18.55
CA LYS A 15 34.97 -11.70 18.16
C LYS A 15 33.61 -11.68 18.86
N ALA A 16 33.60 -11.44 20.18
CA ALA A 16 32.35 -11.36 20.95
C ALA A 16 31.47 -10.18 20.49
N LEU A 17 32.08 -9.03 20.18
CA LEU A 17 31.37 -7.86 19.66
C LEU A 17 30.76 -8.15 18.28
N LEU A 18 31.52 -8.77 17.38
CA LEU A 18 31.07 -9.14 16.03
C LEU A 18 29.92 -10.16 16.06
N GLU A 19 30.00 -11.14 16.95
CA GLU A 19 28.91 -12.12 17.13
C GLU A 19 27.63 -11.46 17.67
N GLY A 20 27.76 -10.52 18.63
CA GLY A 20 26.63 -9.74 19.12
C GLY A 20 26.00 -8.87 18.03
N TRP A 21 26.81 -8.10 17.30
CA TRP A 21 26.35 -7.26 16.19
C TRP A 21 25.71 -8.08 15.07
N LYS A 22 26.23 -9.26 14.75
CA LYS A 22 25.64 -10.16 13.78
C LYS A 22 24.24 -10.61 14.22
N SER A 23 24.09 -10.98 15.49
CA SER A 23 22.79 -11.37 16.06
C SER A 23 21.78 -10.22 16.02
N ASP A 24 22.21 -9.01 16.38
CA ASP A 24 21.35 -7.82 16.34
C ASP A 24 20.94 -7.48 14.91
N MET A 25 21.86 -7.61 13.95
CA MET A 25 21.58 -7.35 12.54
C MET A 25 20.57 -8.34 11.97
N ASP A 26 20.69 -9.64 12.28
CA ASP A 26 19.74 -10.66 11.86
C ASP A 26 18.31 -10.30 12.37
N GLY A 27 18.19 -9.79 13.60
CA GLY A 27 16.93 -9.30 14.15
C GLY A 27 16.35 -8.09 13.41
N ILE A 28 17.18 -7.08 13.14
CA ILE A 28 16.75 -5.85 12.43
C ILE A 28 16.34 -6.18 10.98
N ILE A 29 17.06 -7.06 10.29
CA ILE A 29 16.72 -7.47 8.93
C ILE A 29 15.33 -8.12 8.91
N ILE A 30 15.07 -9.08 9.81
CA ILE A 30 13.77 -9.76 9.89
C ILE A 30 12.66 -8.75 10.17
N PHE A 31 12.85 -7.86 11.14
CA PHE A 31 11.88 -6.82 11.47
C PHE A 31 11.62 -5.90 10.26
N SER A 32 12.66 -5.45 9.58
CA SER A 32 12.55 -4.57 8.41
C SER A 32 11.81 -5.26 7.25
N ALA A 33 12.07 -6.54 7.02
CA ALA A 33 11.41 -7.33 5.98
C ALA A 33 9.91 -7.50 6.28
N LEU A 34 9.56 -7.83 7.52
CA LEU A 34 8.16 -7.95 7.96
C LEU A 34 7.43 -6.61 7.89
N TYR A 35 8.08 -5.53 8.33
CA TYR A 35 7.53 -4.19 8.25
C TYR A 35 7.29 -3.78 6.80
N SER A 36 8.28 -3.95 5.91
CA SER A 36 8.13 -3.64 4.49
C SER A 36 7.03 -4.48 3.82
N ALA A 37 6.89 -5.77 4.19
CA ALA A 37 5.82 -6.62 3.69
C ALA A 37 4.44 -6.11 4.13
N SER A 38 4.27 -5.78 5.41
CA SER A 38 3.02 -5.20 5.92
C SER A 38 2.68 -3.87 5.26
N LEU A 39 3.66 -2.98 5.10
CA LEU A 39 3.50 -1.69 4.43
C LEU A 39 3.11 -1.87 2.96
N THR A 40 3.73 -2.82 2.25
CA THR A 40 3.40 -3.12 0.85
C THR A 40 1.96 -3.62 0.71
N ALA A 41 1.51 -4.48 1.62
CA ALA A 41 0.11 -4.95 1.65
C ALA A 41 -0.88 -3.80 1.89
N PHE A 42 -0.60 -2.91 2.86
CA PHE A 42 -1.42 -1.72 3.09
C PHE A 42 -1.45 -0.78 1.89
N ILE A 43 -0.32 -0.58 1.22
CA ILE A 43 -0.23 0.26 0.03
C ILE A 43 -1.09 -0.31 -1.10
N ILE A 44 -1.00 -1.62 -1.37
CA ILE A 44 -1.79 -2.28 -2.43
C ILE A 44 -3.30 -2.14 -2.16
N GLU A 45 -3.73 -2.31 -0.92
CA GLU A 45 -5.14 -2.17 -0.55
C GLU A 45 -5.62 -0.72 -0.58
N SER A 46 -4.77 0.21 -0.13
CA SER A 46 -5.07 1.64 -0.19
C SER A 46 -5.22 2.11 -1.64
N TYR A 47 -4.35 1.67 -2.55
CA TYR A 47 -4.45 1.99 -3.98
C TYR A 47 -5.77 1.54 -4.60
N GLN A 48 -6.28 0.36 -4.23
CA GLN A 48 -7.59 -0.12 -4.69
C GLN A 48 -8.73 0.76 -4.16
N THR A 49 -8.62 1.24 -2.92
CA THR A 49 -9.63 2.12 -2.30
C THR A 49 -9.57 3.55 -2.84
N LEU A 50 -8.42 3.98 -3.37
CA LEU A 50 -8.20 5.31 -3.93
C LEU A 50 -8.60 5.45 -5.40
N GLN A 51 -8.90 4.35 -6.08
CA GLN A 51 -9.40 4.37 -7.44
C GLN A 51 -10.91 4.15 -7.49
N GLU A 52 -11.53 4.78 -8.49
CA GLU A 52 -12.92 4.57 -8.81
C GLU A 52 -13.13 3.12 -9.23
N ASP A 53 -14.08 2.42 -8.59
CA ASP A 53 -14.36 1.03 -8.90
C ASP A 53 -14.88 0.96 -10.36
N PRO A 54 -14.17 0.28 -11.28
CA PRO A 54 -14.60 0.16 -12.67
C PRO A 54 -15.97 -0.52 -12.79
N ALA A 55 -16.39 -1.31 -11.80
CA ALA A 55 -17.73 -1.89 -11.75
C ALA A 55 -18.81 -0.81 -11.58
N ASP A 56 -18.59 0.16 -10.69
CA ASP A 56 -19.54 1.26 -10.44
C ASP A 56 -19.68 2.16 -11.68
N THR A 57 -18.57 2.49 -12.34
CA THR A 57 -18.59 3.25 -13.60
C THR A 57 -19.35 2.49 -14.69
N THR A 58 -19.16 1.17 -14.79
CA THR A 58 -19.86 0.34 -15.78
C THR A 58 -21.36 0.27 -15.49
N VAL A 59 -21.76 0.11 -14.22
CA VAL A 59 -23.17 0.10 -13.80
C VAL A 59 -23.83 1.45 -14.08
N PHE A 60 -23.12 2.57 -13.82
CA PHE A 60 -23.60 3.91 -14.16
C PHE A 60 -23.85 4.05 -15.66
N ILE A 61 -22.87 3.67 -16.50
CA ILE A 61 -22.99 3.75 -17.96
C ILE A 61 -24.13 2.86 -18.47
N LEU A 62 -24.25 1.63 -17.99
CA LEU A 62 -25.34 0.71 -18.37
C LEU A 62 -26.71 1.26 -17.99
N THR A 63 -26.84 1.82 -16.78
CA THR A 63 -28.06 2.48 -16.33
C THR A 63 -28.40 3.66 -17.24
N GLN A 64 -27.41 4.44 -17.64
CA GLN A 64 -27.61 5.56 -18.54
C GLN A 64 -28.06 5.13 -19.94
N ILE A 65 -27.42 4.11 -20.51
CA ILE A 65 -27.80 3.52 -21.82
C ILE A 65 -29.23 2.99 -21.74
N SER A 66 -29.60 2.29 -20.67
CA SER A 66 -30.97 1.77 -20.48
C SER A 66 -32.02 2.88 -20.45
N ARG A 67 -31.72 3.99 -19.76
CA ARG A 67 -32.59 5.18 -19.68
C ARG A 67 -32.69 5.89 -21.03
N GLN A 68 -31.58 6.00 -21.77
CA GLN A 68 -31.60 6.54 -23.12
C GLN A 68 -32.48 5.69 -24.04
N LEU A 69 -32.31 4.37 -24.04
CA LEU A 69 -33.09 3.47 -24.89
C LEU A 69 -34.59 3.54 -24.56
N ALA A 70 -34.96 3.60 -23.28
CA ALA A 70 -36.33 3.81 -22.84
C ALA A 70 -36.88 5.18 -23.28
N SER A 71 -36.08 6.24 -23.21
CA SER A 71 -36.47 7.59 -23.63
C SER A 71 -36.67 7.70 -25.15
N LEU A 72 -35.78 7.10 -25.94
CA LEU A 72 -35.94 7.02 -27.40
C LEU A 72 -37.23 6.28 -27.77
N SER A 73 -37.58 5.22 -27.04
CA SER A 73 -38.85 4.51 -27.25
C SER A 73 -40.08 5.38 -26.95
N ASN A 74 -39.95 6.36 -26.06
CA ASN A 74 -41.00 7.30 -25.68
C ASN A 74 -40.97 8.61 -26.51
N GLY A 75 -40.13 8.68 -27.56
CA GLY A 75 -40.03 9.84 -28.45
C GLY A 75 -39.33 11.07 -27.86
N THR A 76 -38.69 10.94 -26.68
CA THR A 76 -37.98 12.03 -26.01
C THR A 76 -36.46 11.82 -26.11
N ALA A 77 -35.71 12.83 -26.54
CA ALA A 77 -34.25 12.76 -26.57
C ALA A 77 -33.68 13.15 -25.19
N MET A 78 -32.99 12.21 -24.52
CA MET A 78 -32.26 12.49 -23.29
C MET A 78 -30.78 12.71 -23.61
N ALA A 79 -30.20 13.81 -23.12
CA ALA A 79 -28.77 14.07 -23.22
C ALA A 79 -27.98 13.11 -22.32
N PHE A 80 -26.75 12.79 -22.71
CA PHE A 80 -25.82 12.02 -21.88
C PHE A 80 -25.47 12.87 -20.65
N GLN A 81 -25.59 12.29 -19.45
CA GLN A 81 -25.23 12.96 -18.20
C GLN A 81 -23.82 12.50 -17.81
N ASP A 82 -22.94 13.44 -17.48
CA ASP A 82 -21.58 13.09 -17.08
C ASP A 82 -21.60 12.20 -15.83
N PRO A 83 -20.71 11.20 -15.74
CA PRO A 83 -20.59 10.38 -14.55
C PRO A 83 -20.33 11.25 -13.32
N PRO A 84 -20.89 10.87 -12.14
CA PRO A 84 -20.57 11.54 -10.90
C PRO A 84 -19.06 11.52 -10.69
N SER A 85 -18.47 12.66 -10.36
CA SER A 85 -17.04 12.73 -10.08
C SER A 85 -16.69 11.80 -8.92
N PHE A 86 -15.63 10.99 -9.08
CA PHE A 86 -15.10 10.16 -8.01
C PHE A 86 -14.93 10.96 -6.71
N ALA A 87 -15.76 10.64 -5.72
CA ALA A 87 -15.72 11.26 -4.40
C ALA A 87 -15.12 10.26 -3.42
N LEU A 88 -13.86 10.49 -3.03
CA LEU A 88 -13.23 9.72 -1.96
C LEU A 88 -14.06 9.87 -0.68
N THR A 89 -14.50 8.76 -0.12
CA THR A 89 -15.16 8.75 1.18
C THR A 89 -14.22 9.36 2.21
N THR A 90 -14.73 10.25 3.06
CA THR A 90 -13.97 10.98 4.10
C THR A 90 -12.97 10.13 4.93
N PRO A 91 -13.22 8.86 5.31
CA PRO A 91 -12.23 8.04 6.02
C PRO A 91 -10.99 7.67 5.17
N SER A 92 -11.15 7.50 3.86
CA SER A 92 -10.04 7.16 2.95
C SER A 92 -9.09 8.35 2.75
N LEU A 93 -9.58 9.58 2.91
CA LEU A 93 -8.75 10.79 2.87
C LEU A 93 -7.82 10.85 4.09
N VAL A 94 -8.35 10.65 5.29
CA VAL A 94 -7.60 10.77 6.55
C VAL A 94 -6.52 9.69 6.68
N CYS A 95 -6.81 8.46 6.24
CA CYS A 95 -5.85 7.35 6.31
C CYS A 95 -4.65 7.51 5.35
N ASN A 96 -4.79 8.34 4.31
CA ASN A 96 -3.75 8.57 3.30
C ASN A 96 -3.02 9.91 3.44
N THR A 97 -3.53 10.83 4.29
CA THR A 97 -2.91 12.15 4.54
C THR A 97 -2.08 12.24 5.82
N LEU A 98 -2.06 11.17 6.64
CA LEU A 98 -1.23 11.05 7.84
C LEU A 98 0.00 10.19 7.54
#